data_AF-A0A258BTP9-F1
#
_entry.id   AF-A0A258BTP9-F1
#
_cell.length_a   1.000
_cell.length_b   1.000
_cell.length_c   1.000
_cell.angle_alpha   90.00
_cell.angle_beta   90.00
_cell.angle_gamma   90.00
#
_symmetry.space_group_name_H-M   'P 1'
#
loop_
_entity.id
_entity.type
_entity.pdbx_description
1 polymer ?
#
loop_
_entity_poly.entity_id
_entity_poly.type
_entity_poly.pdbx_seq_one_letter_code
_entity_poly.pdbx_strand_id
1 'polypeptide(L)'
;MAARKFLYIVAALIVLTLGSALAYRFWGQQMLGAVMVPGAPFTQPRGLSTVDYADRSLWLARPDINATNDSLWLPEGVKATPPGPAAIFYIHPTSYMASFNRARWNAPLDDRESQETARRFVMTQASAFTQAGQVWAPRYQQAHFGAFLSHNDASARAIAAAYGDVTAAFRAFLAANPAGPIILAGHSQGSLHLLRLLKDD
;
A
#
# COMPACT_ATOMS: atom_id res chain seq x y z
N MET A 1 -41.20 -36.25 -4.52
CA MET A 1 -41.27 -34.81 -4.87
C MET A 1 -40.08 -33.98 -4.38
N ALA A 2 -39.52 -34.24 -3.19
CA ALA A 2 -38.39 -33.48 -2.66
C ALA A 2 -37.10 -33.58 -3.53
N ALA A 3 -36.72 -34.79 -3.96
CA ALA A 3 -35.52 -35.01 -4.78
C ALA A 3 -35.53 -34.23 -6.12
N ARG A 4 -36.68 -34.14 -6.79
CA ARG A 4 -36.81 -33.38 -8.04
C ARG A 4 -36.64 -31.87 -7.83
N LYS A 5 -37.26 -31.32 -6.77
CA LYS A 5 -37.09 -29.90 -6.41
C LYS A 5 -35.63 -29.60 -6.02
N PHE A 6 -34.99 -30.50 -5.29
CA PHE A 6 -33.57 -30.41 -4.96
C PHE A 6 -32.69 -30.37 -6.22
N LEU A 7 -32.91 -31.28 -7.18
CA LEU A 7 -32.15 -31.29 -8.43
C LEU A 7 -32.33 -30.02 -9.27
N TYR A 8 -33.52 -29.40 -9.27
CA TYR A 8 -33.72 -28.11 -9.94
C TYR A 8 -32.98 -26.97 -9.27
N ILE A 9 -32.92 -26.95 -7.93
CA ILE A 9 -32.13 -25.96 -7.19
C ILE A 9 -30.65 -26.14 -7.52
N VAL A 10 -30.14 -27.38 -7.49
CA VAL A 10 -28.75 -27.67 -7.82
C VAL A 10 -28.42 -27.27 -9.27
N ALA A 11 -29.27 -27.63 -10.23
CA ALA A 11 -29.09 -27.25 -11.63
C ALA A 11 -29.09 -25.72 -11.81
N ALA A 12 -30.00 -25.00 -11.13
CA ALA A 12 -30.05 -23.54 -11.16
C ALA A 12 -28.77 -22.90 -10.58
N LEU A 13 -28.25 -23.42 -9.46
CA LEU A 13 -26.99 -22.95 -8.86
C LEU A 13 -25.79 -23.22 -9.77
N ILE A 14 -25.75 -24.37 -10.47
CA ILE A 14 -24.72 -24.69 -11.46
C ILE A 14 -24.77 -23.69 -12.61
N VAL A 15 -25.95 -23.45 -13.19
CA VAL A 15 -26.13 -22.49 -14.28
C VAL A 15 -25.75 -21.09 -13.85
N LEU A 16 -26.16 -20.65 -12.65
CA LEU A 16 -25.78 -19.35 -12.10
C LEU A 16 -24.27 -19.23 -11.92
N THR A 17 -23.61 -20.26 -11.39
CA THR A 17 -22.15 -20.28 -11.19
C THR A 17 -21.42 -20.22 -12.52
N LEU A 18 -21.80 -21.04 -13.50
CA LEU A 18 -21.19 -21.03 -14.84
C LEU A 18 -21.43 -19.71 -15.56
N GLY A 19 -22.65 -19.17 -15.50
CA GLY A 19 -23.00 -17.88 -16.07
C GLY A 19 -22.19 -16.74 -15.44
N SER A 20 -22.05 -16.73 -14.12
CA SER A 20 -21.26 -15.73 -13.38
C SER A 20 -19.77 -15.84 -13.70
N ALA A 21 -19.22 -17.06 -13.78
CA ALA A 21 -17.84 -17.29 -14.17
C ALA A 21 -17.58 -16.84 -15.62
N LEU A 22 -18.50 -17.09 -16.53
CA LEU A 22 -18.41 -16.64 -17.92
C LEU A 22 -18.47 -15.11 -18.01
N ALA A 23 -19.40 -14.49 -17.27
CA ALA A 23 -19.50 -13.03 -17.21
C ALA A 23 -18.21 -12.40 -16.64
N TYR A 24 -17.68 -12.92 -15.54
CA TYR A 24 -16.42 -12.45 -14.97
C TYR A 24 -15.24 -12.67 -15.93
N ARG A 25 -15.21 -13.78 -16.67
CA ARG A 25 -14.16 -14.05 -17.66
C ARG A 25 -14.11 -12.99 -18.76
N PHE A 26 -15.27 -12.51 -19.22
CA PHE A 26 -15.32 -11.52 -20.31
C PHE A 26 -15.30 -10.07 -19.84
N TRP A 27 -15.87 -9.77 -18.66
CA TRP A 27 -16.06 -8.40 -18.18
C TRP A 27 -15.42 -8.11 -16.82
N GLY A 28 -14.64 -9.03 -16.25
CA GLY A 28 -14.09 -8.90 -14.89
C GLY A 28 -13.25 -7.64 -14.69
N GLN A 29 -12.44 -7.25 -15.68
CA GLN A 29 -11.62 -6.03 -15.59
C GLN A 29 -12.48 -4.76 -15.64
N GLN A 30 -13.51 -4.73 -16.48
CA GLN A 30 -14.44 -3.61 -16.56
C GLN A 30 -15.26 -3.47 -15.29
N MET A 31 -15.70 -4.60 -14.71
CA MET A 31 -16.39 -4.63 -13.43
C MET A 31 -15.49 -4.15 -12.30
N LEU A 32 -14.24 -4.63 -12.23
CA LEU A 32 -13.27 -4.19 -11.23
C LEU A 32 -12.96 -2.69 -11.40
N GLY A 33 -12.78 -2.24 -12.64
CA GLY A 33 -12.58 -0.82 -12.96
C GLY A 33 -13.75 0.05 -12.53
N ALA A 34 -14.99 -0.37 -12.78
CA ALA A 34 -16.20 0.36 -12.38
C ALA A 34 -16.34 0.49 -10.85
N VAL A 35 -15.79 -0.44 -10.07
CA VAL A 35 -15.82 -0.41 -8.60
C VAL A 35 -14.64 0.37 -8.02
N MET A 36 -13.45 0.21 -8.61
CA MET A 36 -12.19 0.65 -8.01
C MET A 36 -11.59 1.91 -8.65
N VAL A 37 -11.92 2.27 -9.89
CA VAL A 37 -11.41 3.50 -10.51
C VAL A 37 -12.20 4.68 -9.93
N PRO A 38 -11.54 5.66 -9.28
CA PRO A 38 -12.23 6.83 -8.76
C PRO A 38 -12.96 7.59 -9.88
N GLY A 39 -14.27 7.79 -9.73
CA GLY A 39 -15.07 8.61 -10.64
C GLY A 39 -14.97 10.12 -10.37
N ALA A 40 -14.43 10.51 -9.22
CA ALA A 40 -14.25 11.91 -8.84
C ALA A 40 -13.12 12.58 -9.68
N PRO A 41 -13.19 13.90 -9.92
CA PRO A 41 -12.06 14.63 -10.50
C PRO A 41 -10.79 14.49 -9.64
N PHE A 42 -9.63 14.58 -10.28
CA PHE A 42 -8.36 14.62 -9.57
C PHE A 42 -8.23 15.92 -8.77
N THR A 43 -7.90 15.78 -7.49
CA THR A 43 -7.55 16.90 -6.60
C THR A 43 -6.11 16.70 -6.15
N GLN A 44 -5.25 17.68 -6.42
CA GLN A 44 -3.85 17.64 -6.01
C GLN A 44 -3.75 17.60 -4.48
N PRO A 45 -3.14 16.56 -3.89
CA PRO A 45 -2.89 16.53 -2.46
C PRO A 45 -1.84 17.58 -2.06
N ARG A 46 -1.83 18.01 -0.80
CA ARG A 46 -0.76 18.87 -0.28
C ARG A 46 0.54 18.08 -0.36
N GLY A 47 1.54 18.57 -1.09
CA GLY A 47 2.85 17.93 -1.11
C GLY A 47 3.50 17.94 0.26
N LEU A 48 4.04 16.79 0.69
CA LEU A 48 4.86 16.70 1.89
C LEU A 48 6.32 17.04 1.56
N SER A 49 6.98 17.71 2.49
CA SER A 49 8.39 18.06 2.41
C SER A 49 9.23 17.20 3.35
N THR A 50 10.55 17.23 3.17
CA THR A 50 11.48 16.59 4.10
C THR A 50 11.31 17.10 5.54
N VAL A 51 10.89 18.35 5.73
CA VAL A 51 10.61 18.93 7.06
C VAL A 51 9.38 18.30 7.69
N ASP A 52 8.31 18.05 6.91
CA ASP A 52 7.13 17.35 7.42
C ASP A 52 7.53 15.97 7.97
N TYR A 53 8.42 15.25 7.28
CA TYR A 53 8.90 13.93 7.69
C TYR A 53 9.84 13.92 8.91
N ALA A 54 10.15 15.07 9.51
CA ALA A 54 10.71 15.10 10.85
C ALA A 54 9.69 14.62 11.90
N ASP A 55 8.40 14.80 11.65
CA ASP A 55 7.32 14.36 12.54
C ASP A 55 7.20 12.83 12.54
N ARG A 56 7.28 12.23 13.74
CA ARG A 56 7.06 10.79 13.97
C ARG A 56 5.71 10.33 13.46
N SER A 57 4.70 11.21 13.50
CA SER A 57 3.34 10.87 13.07
C SER A 57 3.29 10.46 11.60
N LEU A 58 4.21 10.92 10.75
CA LEU A 58 4.30 10.55 9.34
C LEU A 58 5.07 9.25 9.07
N TRP A 59 5.36 8.46 10.10
CA TRP A 59 6.03 7.17 9.97
C TRP A 59 5.17 6.05 10.57
N LEU A 60 5.03 4.96 9.83
CA LEU A 60 4.47 3.69 10.33
C LEU A 60 5.53 2.91 11.12
N ALA A 61 6.79 3.02 10.69
CA ALA A 61 7.94 2.48 11.38
C ALA A 61 9.08 3.50 11.38
N ARG A 62 9.69 3.70 12.54
CA ARG A 62 10.88 4.52 12.76
C ARG A 62 11.57 4.05 14.04
N PRO A 63 12.90 4.13 14.17
CA PRO A 63 13.61 3.51 15.30
C PRO A 63 13.29 4.12 16.67
N ASP A 64 12.82 5.37 16.70
CA ASP A 64 12.39 6.06 17.92
C ASP A 64 10.89 5.91 18.21
N ILE A 65 10.17 5.11 17.41
CA ILE A 65 8.81 4.64 17.67
C ILE A 65 8.95 3.20 18.18
N ASN A 66 8.69 2.96 19.47
CA ASN A 66 8.79 1.61 20.06
C ASN A 66 7.42 0.98 20.29
N ALA A 67 6.48 1.68 20.93
CA ALA A 67 5.22 1.08 21.36
C ALA A 67 4.26 0.72 20.22
N THR A 68 4.35 1.40 19.07
CA THR A 68 3.39 1.30 17.96
C THR A 68 4.08 1.05 16.61
N ASN A 69 5.33 0.61 16.63
CA ASN A 69 6.09 0.34 15.42
C ASN A 69 5.72 -1.03 14.87
N ASP A 70 4.87 -1.01 13.86
CA ASP A 70 4.31 -2.22 13.26
C ASP A 70 5.40 -3.15 12.70
N SER A 71 6.57 -2.62 12.31
CA SER A 71 7.68 -3.44 11.79
C SER A 71 8.28 -4.38 12.83
N LEU A 72 8.08 -4.13 14.13
CA LEU A 72 8.63 -4.96 15.21
C LEU A 72 7.81 -6.22 15.51
N TRP A 73 6.71 -6.45 14.78
CA TRP A 73 5.93 -7.68 14.95
C TRP A 73 6.75 -8.91 14.57
N LEU A 74 6.68 -9.94 15.41
CA LEU A 74 7.29 -11.24 15.18
C LEU A 74 6.25 -12.34 15.38
N PRO A 75 6.30 -13.44 14.60
CA PRO A 75 5.47 -14.62 14.84
C PRO A 75 5.70 -15.21 16.23
N GLU A 76 4.72 -15.97 16.72
CA GLU A 76 4.83 -16.68 17.99
C GLU A 76 6.07 -17.61 18.00
N GLY A 77 6.82 -17.58 19.11
CA GLY A 77 8.04 -18.36 19.28
C GLY A 77 9.30 -17.73 18.68
N VAL A 78 9.19 -16.65 17.90
CA VAL A 78 10.35 -15.93 17.36
C VAL A 78 10.84 -14.88 18.37
N LYS A 79 12.11 -14.96 18.75
CA LYS A 79 12.73 -13.99 19.67
C LYS A 79 13.30 -12.81 18.90
N ALA A 80 13.06 -11.60 19.39
CA ALA A 80 13.72 -10.40 18.87
C ALA A 80 15.24 -10.48 19.12
N THR A 81 16.02 -10.16 18.10
CA THR A 81 17.46 -9.98 18.18
C THR A 81 17.78 -8.49 18.05
N PRO A 82 18.92 -8.02 18.57
CA PRO A 82 19.41 -6.68 18.25
C PRO A 82 19.48 -6.49 16.73
N PRO A 83 19.02 -5.35 16.19
CA PRO A 83 19.09 -5.09 14.76
C PRO A 83 20.56 -5.00 14.31
N GLY A 84 20.83 -5.48 13.10
CA GLY A 84 22.12 -5.30 12.43
C GLY A 84 22.43 -3.83 12.11
N PRO A 85 23.55 -3.57 11.41
CA PRO A 85 24.04 -2.22 11.19
C PRO A 85 23.31 -1.44 10.09
N ALA A 86 22.35 -2.05 9.38
CA ALA A 86 21.70 -1.39 8.25
C ALA A 86 20.60 -0.41 8.67
N ALA A 87 20.38 0.61 7.85
CA ALA A 87 19.16 1.39 7.86
C ALA A 87 18.26 0.93 6.69
N ILE A 88 17.02 0.54 6.98
CA ILE A 88 16.11 -0.02 5.96
C ILE A 88 15.04 1.01 5.62
N PHE A 89 14.97 1.42 4.37
CA PHE A 89 13.86 2.22 3.85
C PHE A 89 12.87 1.31 3.12
N TYR A 90 11.71 1.10 3.74
CA TYR A 90 10.67 0.21 3.24
C TYR A 90 9.44 1.00 2.74
N ILE A 91 9.11 0.85 1.47
CA ILE A 91 7.96 1.50 0.84
C ILE A 91 6.82 0.48 0.72
N HIS A 92 5.80 0.65 1.56
CA HIS A 92 4.67 -0.27 1.63
C HIS A 92 3.82 -0.25 0.34
N PRO A 93 3.12 -1.36 0.01
CA PRO A 93 2.27 -1.45 -1.18
C PRO A 93 0.99 -0.62 -1.04
N THR A 94 0.18 -0.62 -2.10
CA THR A 94 -1.14 0.04 -2.13
C THR A 94 -2.03 -0.47 -0.99
N SER A 95 -2.42 0.43 -0.10
CA SER A 95 -3.31 0.22 1.03
C SER A 95 -4.62 0.99 0.90
N TYR A 96 -4.73 1.90 -0.08
CA TYR A 96 -5.96 2.64 -0.35
C TYR A 96 -6.81 1.97 -1.43
N MET A 97 -7.93 1.40 -0.98
CA MET A 97 -8.84 0.55 -1.77
C MET A 97 -10.32 0.96 -1.63
N ALA A 98 -10.58 2.22 -1.26
CA ALA A 98 -11.94 2.75 -1.14
C ALA A 98 -12.76 2.51 -2.42
N SER A 99 -13.85 1.77 -2.30
CA SER A 99 -14.69 1.41 -3.45
C SER A 99 -15.81 2.42 -3.70
N PHE A 100 -16.32 2.45 -4.93
CA PHE A 100 -17.48 3.25 -5.35
C PHE A 100 -17.31 4.75 -5.05
N ASN A 101 -18.40 5.44 -4.65
CA ASN A 101 -18.46 6.90 -4.48
C ASN A 101 -17.58 7.47 -3.35
N ARG A 102 -16.86 6.63 -2.60
CA ARG A 102 -15.90 7.06 -1.58
C ARG A 102 -14.48 7.21 -2.13
N ALA A 103 -14.22 6.67 -3.32
CA ALA A 103 -12.90 6.64 -3.91
C ALA A 103 -12.40 8.05 -4.26
N ARG A 104 -11.27 8.44 -3.67
CA ARG A 104 -10.46 9.59 -4.11
C ARG A 104 -9.25 9.07 -4.89
N TRP A 105 -8.55 9.96 -5.58
CA TRP A 105 -7.33 9.59 -6.31
C TRP A 105 -6.14 9.31 -5.40
N ASN A 106 -6.06 9.99 -4.25
CA ASN A 106 -5.05 9.76 -3.23
C ASN A 106 -5.68 9.61 -1.85
N ALA A 107 -5.08 8.76 -1.02
CA ALA A 107 -5.50 8.55 0.35
C ALA A 107 -5.23 9.80 1.21
N PRO A 108 -6.24 10.35 1.89
CA PRO A 108 -5.99 11.25 3.01
C PRO A 108 -5.11 10.55 4.05
N LEU A 109 -4.17 11.28 4.66
CA LEU A 109 -3.31 10.71 5.68
C LEU A 109 -4.10 10.17 6.88
N ASP A 110 -5.25 10.75 7.20
CA ASP A 110 -6.17 10.35 8.27
C ASP A 110 -7.20 9.28 7.87
N ASP A 111 -7.14 8.76 6.64
CA ASP A 111 -8.01 7.66 6.21
C ASP A 111 -7.72 6.37 6.97
N ARG A 112 -8.58 6.06 7.95
CA ARG A 112 -8.37 4.97 8.89
C ARG A 112 -8.15 3.62 8.20
N GLU A 113 -8.94 3.28 7.18
CA GLU A 113 -8.87 1.98 6.51
C GLU A 113 -7.57 1.81 5.73
N SER A 114 -7.13 2.85 5.01
CA SER A 114 -5.84 2.88 4.34
C SER A 114 -4.69 2.77 5.33
N GLN A 115 -4.74 3.48 6.45
CA GLN A 115 -3.70 3.42 7.47
C GLN A 115 -3.64 2.03 8.13
N GLU A 116 -4.76 1.44 8.54
CA GLU A 116 -4.80 0.08 9.11
C GLU A 116 -4.25 -0.97 8.13
N THR A 117 -4.58 -0.84 6.84
CA THR A 117 -4.06 -1.72 5.80
C THR A 117 -2.55 -1.54 5.60
N ALA A 118 -2.06 -0.30 5.61
CA ALA A 118 -0.62 -0.01 5.52
C ALA A 118 0.14 -0.59 6.73
N ARG A 119 -0.40 -0.45 7.94
CA ARG A 119 0.16 -1.03 9.16
C ARG A 119 0.29 -2.55 9.06
N ARG A 120 -0.75 -3.25 8.58
CA ARG A 120 -0.70 -4.70 8.33
C ARG A 120 0.41 -5.07 7.34
N PHE A 121 0.61 -4.29 6.29
CA PHE A 121 1.71 -4.56 5.36
C PHE A 121 3.08 -4.31 5.97
N VAL A 122 3.28 -3.26 6.74
CA VAL A 122 4.53 -3.03 7.47
C VAL A 122 4.79 -4.17 8.46
N MET A 123 3.77 -4.59 9.20
CA MET A 123 3.81 -5.72 10.14
C MET A 123 4.21 -7.04 9.48
N THR A 124 3.67 -7.34 8.30
CA THR A 124 3.86 -8.64 7.65
C THR A 124 5.03 -8.69 6.67
N GLN A 125 5.45 -7.55 6.12
CA GLN A 125 6.48 -7.47 5.07
C GLN A 125 7.75 -6.79 5.56
N ALA A 126 7.64 -5.68 6.30
CA ALA A 126 8.82 -4.95 6.75
C ALA A 126 9.53 -5.64 7.93
N SER A 127 8.79 -6.41 8.73
CA SER A 127 9.34 -7.19 9.85
C SER A 127 10.44 -8.18 9.44
N ALA A 128 10.39 -8.67 8.19
CA ALA A 128 11.41 -9.55 7.61
C ALA A 128 12.82 -8.94 7.60
N PHE A 129 12.94 -7.61 7.66
CA PHE A 129 14.23 -6.91 7.61
C PHE A 129 14.78 -6.53 8.98
N THR A 130 14.02 -6.68 10.07
CA THR A 130 14.39 -6.18 11.41
C THR A 130 15.68 -6.77 11.97
N GLN A 131 16.06 -7.98 11.56
CA GLN A 131 17.34 -8.57 11.95
C GLN A 131 18.52 -7.88 11.25
N ALA A 132 18.34 -7.38 10.03
CA ALA A 132 19.41 -6.72 9.27
C ALA A 132 19.66 -5.29 9.74
N GLY A 133 18.66 -4.63 10.33
CA GLY A 133 18.75 -3.20 10.61
C GLY A 133 17.49 -2.57 11.16
N GLN A 134 17.54 -1.25 11.31
CA GLN A 134 16.41 -0.46 11.79
C GLN A 134 15.50 -0.04 10.62
N VAL A 135 14.20 -0.35 10.73
CA VAL A 135 13.21 -0.10 9.68
C VAL A 135 12.61 1.30 9.76
N TRP A 136 12.58 1.95 8.61
CA TRP A 136 11.90 3.21 8.34
C TRP A 136 10.83 2.98 7.27
N ALA A 137 9.56 3.16 7.62
CA ALA A 137 8.45 3.01 6.69
C ALA A 137 7.54 4.27 6.79
N PRO A 138 7.50 5.11 5.75
CA PRO A 138 6.74 6.35 5.80
C PRO A 138 5.24 6.12 5.60
N ARG A 139 4.42 6.99 6.18
CA ARG A 139 3.07 7.26 5.70
C ARG A 139 3.19 8.23 4.52
N TYR A 140 2.40 8.00 3.48
CA TYR A 140 2.35 8.88 2.32
C TYR A 140 0.94 8.87 1.71
N GLN A 141 0.58 9.92 0.97
CA GLN A 141 -0.74 10.04 0.34
C GLN A 141 -0.82 9.13 -0.88
N GLN A 142 -1.00 7.84 -0.62
CA GLN A 142 -0.96 6.78 -1.62
C GLN A 142 -1.92 7.03 -2.77
N ALA A 143 -1.51 6.69 -3.99
CA ALA A 143 -2.45 6.61 -5.09
C ALA A 143 -3.46 5.48 -4.82
N HIS A 144 -4.70 5.69 -5.21
CA HIS A 144 -5.74 4.67 -5.11
C HIS A 144 -5.41 3.47 -5.99
N PHE A 145 -5.83 2.27 -5.60
CA PHE A 145 -5.66 1.06 -6.43
C PHE A 145 -6.16 1.23 -7.86
N GLY A 146 -7.27 1.97 -8.05
CA GLY A 146 -7.81 2.30 -9.36
C GLY A 146 -6.88 3.09 -10.29
N ALA A 147 -5.86 3.78 -9.77
CA ALA A 147 -4.83 4.44 -10.59
C ALA A 147 -3.94 3.43 -11.34
N PHE A 148 -3.93 2.16 -10.94
CA PHE A 148 -3.23 1.08 -11.65
C PHE A 148 -4.13 0.31 -12.61
N LEU A 149 -5.46 0.52 -12.52
CA LEU A 149 -6.45 -0.09 -13.42
C LEU A 149 -6.84 0.83 -14.58
N SER A 150 -6.47 2.11 -14.50
CA SER A 150 -6.75 3.11 -15.54
C SER A 150 -5.48 3.83 -15.96
N HIS A 151 -5.44 4.23 -17.24
CA HIS A 151 -4.27 4.84 -17.87
C HIS A 151 -4.60 6.25 -18.34
N ASN A 152 -5.14 7.07 -17.44
CA ASN A 152 -5.52 8.47 -17.71
C ASN A 152 -4.61 9.45 -16.94
N ASP A 153 -4.76 10.75 -17.25
CA ASP A 153 -3.99 11.83 -16.61
C ASP A 153 -4.14 11.83 -15.07
N ALA A 154 -5.37 11.65 -14.57
CA ALA A 154 -5.64 11.61 -13.14
C ALA A 154 -4.87 10.49 -12.41
N SER A 155 -4.78 9.31 -13.03
CA SER A 155 -4.01 8.17 -12.51
C SER A 155 -2.52 8.48 -12.44
N ALA A 156 -1.97 9.04 -13.52
CA ALA A 156 -0.56 9.43 -13.59
C ALA A 156 -0.23 10.49 -12.53
N ARG A 157 -1.09 11.48 -12.35
CA ARG A 157 -0.94 12.55 -11.35
C ARG A 157 -1.07 12.04 -9.92
N ALA A 158 -1.96 11.09 -9.67
CA ALA A 158 -2.11 10.46 -8.36
C ALA A 158 -0.85 9.70 -7.95
N ILE A 159 -0.31 8.88 -8.86
CA ILE A 159 0.95 8.15 -8.65
C ILE A 159 2.12 9.13 -8.49
N ALA A 160 2.17 10.21 -9.27
CA ALA A 160 3.21 11.23 -9.14
C ALA A 160 3.16 11.98 -7.81
N ALA A 161 1.95 12.31 -7.31
CA ALA A 161 1.79 12.94 -6.00
C ALA A 161 2.26 12.01 -4.87
N ALA A 162 1.87 10.73 -4.91
CA ALA A 162 2.33 9.73 -3.95
C ALA A 162 3.87 9.55 -3.98
N TYR A 163 4.46 9.58 -5.18
CA TYR A 163 5.91 9.54 -5.35
C TYR A 163 6.61 10.74 -4.72
N GLY A 164 6.06 11.94 -4.85
CA GLY A 164 6.62 13.15 -4.24
C GLY A 164 6.77 13.03 -2.72
N ASP A 165 5.75 12.49 -2.05
CA ASP A 165 5.79 12.20 -0.62
C ASP A 165 6.88 11.16 -0.28
N VAL A 166 7.00 10.09 -1.08
CA VAL A 166 8.07 9.08 -0.90
C VAL A 166 9.47 9.67 -1.04
N THR A 167 9.71 10.53 -2.03
CA THR A 167 11.01 11.20 -2.20
C THR A 167 11.31 12.12 -1.01
N ALA A 168 10.32 12.86 -0.51
CA ALA A 168 10.46 13.68 0.68
C ALA A 168 10.82 12.85 1.92
N ALA A 169 10.16 11.70 2.11
CA ALA A 169 10.46 10.75 3.17
C ALA A 169 11.87 10.15 3.05
N PHE A 170 12.27 9.79 1.82
CA PHE A 170 13.58 9.19 1.58
C PHE A 170 14.71 10.16 1.91
N ARG A 171 14.57 11.44 1.56
CA ARG A 171 15.52 12.49 1.94
C ARG A 171 15.62 12.64 3.46
N ALA A 172 14.50 12.55 4.17
CA ALA A 172 14.50 12.56 5.64
C ALA A 172 15.19 11.32 6.22
N PHE A 173 14.95 10.15 5.62
CA PHE A 173 15.64 8.91 5.95
C PHE A 173 17.16 9.01 5.77
N LEU A 174 17.64 9.51 4.63
CA LEU A 174 19.06 9.70 4.37
C LEU A 174 19.70 10.69 5.36
N ALA A 175 18.99 11.79 5.67
CA ALA A 175 19.47 12.77 6.65
C ALA A 175 19.59 12.18 8.06
N ALA A 176 18.70 11.25 8.44
CA ALA A 176 18.76 10.54 9.72
C ALA A 176 19.79 9.40 9.75
N ASN A 177 20.23 8.92 8.58
CA ASN A 177 21.14 7.78 8.43
C ASN A 177 22.32 8.17 7.51
N PRO A 178 23.18 9.12 7.92
CA PRO A 178 24.23 9.68 7.06
C PRO A 178 25.39 8.72 6.76
N ALA A 179 25.46 7.58 7.47
CA ALA A 179 26.52 6.60 7.34
C ALA A 179 25.99 5.18 7.54
N GLY A 180 26.74 4.20 7.04
CA GLY A 180 26.42 2.77 7.16
C GLY A 180 25.67 2.21 5.95
N PRO A 181 25.44 0.88 5.93
CA PRO A 181 24.73 0.24 4.84
C PRO A 181 23.25 0.61 4.86
N ILE A 182 22.69 0.86 3.67
CA ILE A 182 21.25 1.05 3.49
C ILE A 182 20.65 -0.14 2.74
N ILE A 183 19.45 -0.53 3.12
CA ILE A 183 18.64 -1.51 2.39
C ILE A 183 17.39 -0.78 1.91
N LEU A 184 17.12 -0.83 0.61
CA LEU A 184 15.91 -0.29 0.03
C LEU A 184 14.98 -1.44 -0.35
N ALA A 185 13.73 -1.37 0.08
CA ALA A 185 12.74 -2.40 -0.21
C ALA A 185 11.39 -1.74 -0.54
N GLY A 186 10.67 -2.32 -1.49
CA GLY A 186 9.34 -1.84 -1.86
C GLY A 186 8.54 -2.94 -2.52
N HIS A 187 7.22 -2.94 -2.30
CA HIS A 187 6.29 -3.91 -2.86
C HIS A 187 5.17 -3.21 -3.65
N SER A 188 4.76 -3.77 -4.80
CA SER A 188 3.69 -3.23 -5.66
C SER A 188 3.92 -1.74 -6.00
N GLN A 189 3.00 -0.83 -5.65
CA GLN A 189 3.21 0.62 -5.77
C GLN A 189 4.53 1.09 -5.12
N GLY A 190 4.91 0.51 -3.99
CA GLY A 190 6.19 0.80 -3.35
C GLY A 190 7.39 0.39 -4.19
N SER A 191 7.33 -0.72 -4.94
CA SER A 191 8.36 -1.09 -5.90
C SER A 191 8.44 -0.10 -7.07
N LEU A 192 7.29 0.37 -7.56
CA LEU A 192 7.24 1.39 -8.61
C LEU A 192 7.94 2.68 -8.14
N HIS A 193 7.63 3.14 -6.93
CA HIS A 193 8.28 4.32 -6.36
C HIS A 193 9.77 4.09 -6.11
N LEU A 194 10.17 2.92 -5.61
CA LEU A 194 11.57 2.59 -5.39
C LEU A 194 12.38 2.61 -6.69
N LEU A 195 11.86 1.97 -7.75
CA LEU A 195 12.53 1.95 -9.05
C LEU A 195 12.71 3.35 -9.63
N ARG A 196 11.73 4.22 -9.42
CA ARG A 196 11.83 5.63 -9.84
C ARG A 196 12.84 6.39 -8.99
N LEU A 197 12.85 6.15 -7.68
CA LEU A 197 13.80 6.77 -6.75
C LEU A 197 15.24 6.45 -7.11
N LEU A 198 15.55 5.18 -7.43
CA LEU A 198 16.88 4.75 -7.90
C LEU A 198 17.33 5.38 -9.21
N LYS A 199 16.41 5.99 -9.97
CA LYS A 199 16.71 6.68 -11.22
C LYS A 199 16.91 8.17 -11.01
N ASP A 200 16.15 8.76 -10.10
CA ASP A 200 16.04 10.21 -9.93
C ASP A 200 17.04 10.75 -8.87
N ASP A 201 17.45 9.94 -7.88
CA ASP A 201 18.41 10.27 -6.80
C ASP A 201 19.61 9.30 -6.79
#